data_AF-A0A7S0QG22-F1
#
_entry.id   AF-A0A7S0QG22-F1
#
_cell.length_a   1.000
_cell.length_b   1.000
_cell.length_c   1.000
_cell.angle_alpha   90.00
_cell.angle_beta   90.00
_cell.angle_gamma   90.00
#
_symmetry.space_group_name_H-M   'P 1'
#
loop_
_entity.id
_entity.type
_entity.pdbx_description
1 polymer ?
#
loop_
_entity_poly.entity_id
_entity_poly.type
_entity_poly.pdbx_seq_one_letter_code
_entity_poly.pdbx_strand_id
1 'polypeptide(L)'
;AGGDEDEGGEEEDEGGGLHEEVLRGLVALEPDYAPARPYRTMAQTAGLEEMRGVLVEWVVDAVEEARMKAETLFLAVSYLDRFLSAVVIDRELLQLAAVAGVLLASKHEELAPQSVQNLVVMTEDAY
;
A
#
# COMPACT_ATOMS: atom_id res chain seq x y z
N ALA A 1 24.58 -56.13 32.02
CA ALA A 1 23.44 -55.21 32.01
C ALA A 1 23.90 -53.96 31.28
N GLY A 2 23.68 -53.92 29.96
CA GLY A 2 23.86 -52.72 29.16
C GLY A 2 22.47 -52.13 28.95
N GLY A 3 22.24 -50.97 29.55
CA GLY A 3 21.19 -50.03 29.16
C GLY A 3 21.91 -48.87 28.47
N ASP A 4 21.53 -48.56 27.24
CA ASP A 4 20.55 -47.52 26.92
C ASP A 4 21.25 -46.17 26.85
N GLU A 5 21.75 -45.83 25.66
CA GLU A 5 21.86 -44.45 25.24
C GLU A 5 21.03 -44.32 23.96
N ASP A 6 19.85 -43.74 24.18
CA ASP A 6 18.81 -43.36 23.24
C ASP A 6 19.37 -42.31 22.27
N GLU A 7 19.62 -42.71 21.01
CA GLU A 7 19.92 -41.77 19.92
C GLU A 7 18.63 -41.04 19.54
N GLY A 8 18.30 -40.00 20.30
CA GLY A 8 17.31 -39.02 19.91
C GLY A 8 17.79 -38.29 18.68
N GLY A 9 17.25 -38.67 17.51
CA GLY A 9 17.41 -37.93 16.27
C GLY A 9 16.91 -36.50 16.47
N GLU A 10 17.82 -35.54 16.31
CA GLU A 10 17.47 -34.13 16.15
C GLU A 10 16.67 -34.03 14.84
N GLU A 11 15.35 -33.95 14.94
CA GLU A 11 14.52 -33.49 13.83
C GLU A 11 14.93 -32.03 13.54
N GLU A 12 15.75 -31.85 12.51
CA GLU A 12 16.05 -30.53 11.97
C GLU A 12 14.71 -29.89 11.57
N ASP A 13 14.32 -28.85 12.31
CA ASP A 13 13.14 -28.03 12.04
C ASP A 13 13.37 -27.23 10.75
N GLU A 14 13.18 -27.89 9.60
CA GLU A 14 13.27 -27.29 8.26
C GLU A 14 12.16 -26.23 8.03
N GLY A 15 11.19 -26.09 8.95
CA GLY A 15 10.08 -25.15 8.85
C GLY A 15 10.44 -23.69 9.15
N GLY A 16 11.48 -23.45 9.97
CA GLY A 16 11.86 -22.10 10.41
C GLY A 16 12.58 -21.25 9.35
N GLY A 17 13.35 -21.89 8.47
CA GLY A 17 14.23 -21.18 7.52
C GLY A 17 13.48 -20.38 6.45
N LEU A 18 12.42 -20.96 5.88
CA LEU A 18 11.64 -20.32 4.81
C LEU A 18 10.94 -19.04 5.28
N HIS A 19 10.40 -19.03 6.50
CA HIS A 19 9.75 -17.84 7.05
C HIS A 19 10.77 -16.72 7.31
N GLU A 20 11.95 -17.06 7.83
CA GLU A 20 13.00 -16.07 8.07
C GLU A 20 13.56 -15.48 6.77
N GLU A 21 13.73 -16.31 5.73
CA GLU A 21 14.15 -15.85 4.40
C GLU A 21 13.11 -14.94 3.75
N VAL A 22 11.82 -15.28 3.84
CA VAL A 22 10.73 -14.43 3.34
C VAL A 22 10.72 -13.09 4.07
N LEU A 23 10.82 -13.09 5.41
CA LEU A 23 10.88 -11.86 6.19
C LEU A 23 12.09 -11.01 5.83
N ARG A 24 13.29 -11.61 5.71
CA ARG A 24 14.49 -10.90 5.28
C ARG A 24 14.33 -10.30 3.89
N GLY A 25 13.67 -11.01 2.98
CA GLY A 25 13.35 -10.52 1.64
C GLY A 25 12.41 -9.31 1.69
N LEU A 26 11.33 -9.38 2.45
CA LEU A 26 10.38 -8.27 2.61
C LEU A 26 11.05 -7.03 3.22
N VAL A 27 11.86 -7.20 4.27
CA VAL A 27 12.61 -6.11 4.91
C VAL A 27 13.63 -5.49 3.94
N ALA A 28 14.30 -6.30 3.13
CA ALA A 28 15.25 -5.81 2.13
C ALA A 28 14.61 -4.96 1.03
N LEU A 29 13.31 -5.17 0.75
CA LEU A 29 12.55 -4.40 -0.24
C LEU A 29 11.98 -3.09 0.33
N GLU A 30 11.86 -2.93 1.66
CA GLU A 30 11.31 -1.71 2.27
C GLU A 30 11.89 -0.39 1.72
N PRO A 31 13.22 -0.25 1.48
CA PRO A 31 13.79 0.99 0.95
C PRO A 31 13.29 1.37 -0.45
N ASP A 32 12.95 0.38 -1.28
CA ASP A 32 12.53 0.59 -2.68
C ASP A 32 11.04 0.98 -2.79
N TYR A 33 10.24 0.61 -1.78
CA TYR A 33 8.80 0.84 -1.76
C TYR A 33 8.35 1.86 -0.70
N ALA A 34 9.24 2.28 0.20
CA ALA A 34 8.96 3.36 1.13
C ALA A 34 8.76 4.69 0.37
N PRO A 35 7.76 5.49 0.74
CA PRO A 35 7.70 6.88 0.26
C PRO A 35 9.01 7.59 0.62
N ALA A 36 9.51 8.41 -0.31
CA ALA A 36 10.82 9.05 -0.19
C ALA A 36 10.96 9.68 1.21
N ARG A 37 12.07 9.42 1.89
CA ARG A 37 12.29 9.84 3.30
C ARG A 37 12.39 11.35 3.57
N PRO A 38 12.19 12.28 2.60
CA PRO A 38 11.67 13.59 2.94
C PRO A 38 10.18 13.72 2.60
N TYR A 39 9.34 12.73 2.89
CA TYR A 39 7.91 12.95 3.09
C TYR A 39 7.73 14.10 4.11
N ARG A 40 8.61 14.19 5.11
CA ARG A 40 8.68 15.30 6.07
C ARG A 40 9.15 16.64 5.49
N THR A 41 9.94 16.69 4.41
CA THR A 41 10.52 17.95 3.90
C THR A 41 9.71 18.53 2.74
N MET A 42 9.00 17.71 1.95
CA MET A 42 8.04 18.22 0.96
C MET A 42 6.61 18.37 1.51
N ALA A 43 6.19 17.60 2.52
CA ALA A 43 4.94 17.88 3.22
C ALA A 43 5.00 19.21 4.01
N GLN A 44 6.21 19.65 4.41
CA GLN A 44 6.48 20.98 4.95
C GLN A 44 6.41 22.11 3.90
N THR A 45 6.23 21.79 2.61
CA THR A 45 5.79 22.79 1.63
C THR A 45 4.37 23.18 2.04
N ALA A 46 4.22 24.38 2.59
CA ALA A 46 2.98 24.87 3.19
C ALA A 46 1.74 24.54 2.32
N GLY A 47 0.92 23.59 2.78
CA GLY A 47 -0.34 23.19 2.15
C GLY A 47 -0.49 21.69 1.84
N LEU A 48 0.60 20.95 1.61
CA LEU A 48 0.51 19.55 1.17
C LEU A 48 -0.01 18.60 2.29
N GLU A 49 0.36 18.84 3.55
CA GLU A 49 -0.14 18.04 4.70
C GLU A 49 -1.67 18.12 4.83
N GLU A 50 -2.24 19.31 4.68
CA GLU A 50 -3.68 19.54 4.77
C GLU A 50 -4.40 18.94 3.56
N MET A 51 -3.85 19.14 2.35
CA MET A 51 -4.40 18.57 1.11
C MET A 51 -4.37 17.05 1.11
N ARG A 52 -3.32 16.43 1.67
CA ARG A 52 -3.25 14.98 1.81
C ARG A 52 -4.31 14.45 2.78
N GLY A 53 -4.55 15.14 3.90
CA GLY A 53 -5.58 14.72 4.85
C GLY A 53 -6.94 14.56 4.18
N VAL A 54 -7.37 15.59 3.43
CA VAL A 54 -8.63 15.58 2.67
C VAL A 54 -8.65 14.50 1.59
N LEU A 55 -7.54 14.28 0.89
CA LEU A 55 -7.46 13.25 -0.14
C LEU A 55 -7.55 11.84 0.43
N VAL A 56 -6.83 11.57 1.52
CA VAL A 56 -6.82 10.24 2.14
C VAL A 56 -8.19 9.94 2.74
N GLU A 57 -8.85 10.92 3.35
CA GLU A 57 -10.24 10.80 3.79
C GLU A 57 -11.16 10.40 2.63
N TRP A 58 -11.08 11.12 1.50
CA TRP A 58 -11.85 10.77 0.31
C TRP A 58 -11.53 9.37 -0.23
N VAL A 59 -10.24 8.97 -0.25
CA VAL A 59 -9.83 7.63 -0.69
C VAL A 59 -10.41 6.55 0.21
N VAL A 60 -10.45 6.77 1.53
CA VAL A 60 -11.09 5.83 2.47
C VAL A 60 -12.55 5.62 2.11
N ASP A 61 -13.31 6.71 1.97
CA ASP A 61 -14.73 6.64 1.60
C ASP A 61 -14.95 5.90 0.27
N ALA A 62 -14.12 6.21 -0.74
CA ALA A 62 -14.21 5.58 -2.06
C ALA A 62 -13.91 4.08 -2.02
N VAL A 63 -12.92 3.64 -1.24
CA VAL A 63 -12.59 2.22 -1.08
C VAL A 63 -13.69 1.48 -0.32
N GLU A 64 -14.24 2.09 0.72
CA GLU A 64 -15.32 1.53 1.54
C GLU A 64 -16.61 1.36 0.73
N GLU A 65 -17.01 2.38 -0.03
CA GLU A 65 -18.19 2.33 -0.91
C GLU A 65 -18.02 1.26 -2.00
N ALA A 66 -16.81 1.13 -2.55
CA ALA A 66 -16.45 0.10 -3.51
C ALA A 66 -16.34 -1.32 -2.90
N ARG A 67 -16.39 -1.44 -1.57
CA ARG A 67 -16.19 -2.68 -0.81
C ARG A 67 -14.88 -3.41 -1.14
N MET A 68 -13.82 -2.63 -1.34
CA MET A 68 -12.48 -3.16 -1.61
C MET A 68 -11.76 -3.52 -0.31
N LYS A 69 -10.69 -4.30 -0.43
CA LYS A 69 -9.87 -4.75 0.70
C LYS A 69 -9.08 -3.61 1.35
N ALA A 70 -8.69 -3.79 2.61
CA ALA A 70 -7.83 -2.84 3.32
C ALA A 70 -6.43 -2.74 2.68
N GLU A 71 -5.93 -3.84 2.13
CA GLU A 71 -4.68 -3.90 1.37
C GLU A 71 -4.74 -2.97 0.15
N THR A 72 -5.89 -2.93 -0.54
CA THR A 72 -6.15 -2.01 -1.66
C THR A 72 -6.09 -0.55 -1.22
N LEU A 73 -6.66 -0.22 -0.05
CA LEU A 73 -6.55 1.12 0.55
C LEU A 73 -5.10 1.50 0.82
N PHE A 74 -4.36 0.66 1.55
CA PHE A 74 -2.98 0.95 1.91
C PHE A 74 -2.08 1.10 0.69
N LEU A 75 -2.31 0.29 -0.35
CA LEU A 75 -1.59 0.37 -1.61
C LEU A 75 -1.94 1.66 -2.37
N ALA A 76 -3.22 2.06 -2.41
CA ALA A 76 -3.65 3.30 -3.04
C ALA A 76 -3.03 4.54 -2.36
N VAL A 77 -3.02 4.57 -1.03
CA VAL A 77 -2.38 5.65 -0.24
C VAL A 77 -0.87 5.66 -0.47
N SER A 78 -0.22 4.49 -0.55
CA SER A 78 1.21 4.39 -0.86
C SER A 78 1.54 4.96 -2.25
N TYR A 79 0.71 4.67 -3.26
CA TYR A 79 0.86 5.26 -4.59
C TYR A 79 0.67 6.78 -4.58
N LEU A 80 -0.34 7.27 -3.88
CA LEU A 80 -0.62 8.70 -3.75
C LEU A 80 0.55 9.43 -3.09
N ASP A 81 1.05 8.91 -1.96
CA ASP A 81 2.15 9.52 -1.21
C ASP A 81 3.44 9.58 -2.03
N ARG A 82 3.76 8.51 -2.76
CA ARG A 82 4.91 8.47 -3.66
C ARG A 82 4.77 9.45 -4.82
N PHE A 83 3.57 9.57 -5.39
CA PHE A 83 3.29 10.51 -6.46
C PHE A 83 3.43 11.96 -5.99
N LEU A 84 2.79 12.32 -4.88
CA LEU A 84 2.87 13.67 -4.30
C LEU A 84 4.27 14.02 -3.79
N SER A 85 5.09 13.03 -3.45
CA SER A 85 6.50 13.23 -3.10
C SER A 85 7.38 13.58 -4.31
N ALA A 86 6.93 13.31 -5.54
CA ALA A 86 7.70 13.51 -6.76
C ALA A 86 7.13 14.60 -7.68
N VAL A 87 5.85 14.94 -7.54
CA VAL A 87 5.13 15.82 -8.46
C VAL A 87 4.38 16.90 -7.69
N VAL A 88 4.60 18.16 -8.10
CA VAL A 88 3.75 19.28 -7.68
C VAL A 88 2.55 19.33 -8.61
N ILE A 89 1.35 19.22 -8.06
CA ILE A 89 0.10 19.26 -8.82
C ILE A 89 -0.85 20.33 -8.27
N ASP A 90 -1.68 20.86 -9.16
CA ASP A 90 -2.73 21.79 -8.79
C ASP A 90 -3.84 21.08 -8.01
N ARG A 91 -4.54 21.84 -7.16
CA ARG A 91 -5.57 21.32 -6.25
C ARG A 91 -6.68 20.58 -7.00
N GLU A 92 -7.03 21.08 -8.18
CA GLU A 92 -8.08 20.54 -9.03
C GLU A 92 -7.74 19.09 -9.45
N LEU A 93 -6.47 18.80 -9.73
CA LEU A 93 -6.02 17.50 -10.21
C LEU A 93 -5.78 16.46 -9.10
N LEU A 94 -5.91 16.86 -7.83
CA LEU A 94 -5.66 15.97 -6.69
C LEU A 94 -6.62 14.79 -6.66
N GLN A 95 -7.92 15.01 -6.88
CA GLN A 95 -8.90 13.92 -6.94
C GLN A 95 -8.58 12.95 -8.07
N LEU A 96 -8.16 13.44 -9.23
CA LEU A 96 -7.75 12.59 -10.34
C LEU A 96 -6.54 11.72 -9.98
N ALA A 97 -5.54 12.29 -9.29
CA ALA A 97 -4.39 11.52 -8.81
C ALA A 97 -4.81 10.44 -7.79
N ALA A 98 -5.73 10.75 -6.87
CA ALA A 98 -6.27 9.79 -5.92
C ALA A 98 -7.04 8.65 -6.61
N VAL A 99 -7.92 8.97 -7.56
CA VAL A 99 -8.67 8.00 -8.37
C VAL A 99 -7.73 7.08 -9.15
N ALA A 100 -6.68 7.63 -9.77
CA ALA A 100 -5.68 6.85 -10.46
C ALA A 100 -4.94 5.88 -9.51
N GLY A 101 -4.63 6.35 -8.29
CA GLY A 101 -4.05 5.50 -7.23
C GLY A 101 -4.96 4.34 -6.85
N VAL A 102 -6.25 4.60 -6.62
CA VAL A 102 -7.27 3.58 -6.32
C VAL A 102 -7.43 2.59 -7.48
N LEU A 103 -7.46 3.07 -8.73
CA LEU A 103 -7.56 2.21 -9.91
C LEU A 103 -6.37 1.25 -9.99
N LEU A 104 -5.15 1.75 -9.82
CA LEU A 104 -3.94 0.92 -9.87
C LEU A 104 -3.92 -0.11 -8.74
N ALA A 105 -4.27 0.31 -7.52
CA ALA A 105 -4.33 -0.60 -6.38
C ALA A 105 -5.38 -1.69 -6.57
N SER A 106 -6.57 -1.34 -7.08
CA SER A 106 -7.64 -2.32 -7.31
C SER A 106 -7.23 -3.37 -8.35
N LYS A 107 -6.48 -2.98 -9.39
CA LYS A 107 -5.94 -3.92 -10.37
C LYS A 107 -4.88 -4.85 -9.81
N HIS A 108 -4.19 -4.44 -8.75
CA HIS A 108 -3.15 -5.22 -8.10
C HIS A 108 -3.72 -6.22 -7.10
N GLU A 109 -4.67 -5.78 -6.25
CA GLU A 109 -5.11 -6.58 -5.09
C GLU A 109 -6.49 -7.23 -5.22
N GLU A 110 -7.36 -6.72 -6.10
CA GLU A 110 -8.71 -7.26 -6.24
C GLU A 110 -8.77 -8.34 -7.32
N LEU A 111 -9.53 -9.39 -7.02
CA LEU A 111 -9.87 -10.43 -8.01
C LEU A 111 -10.74 -9.86 -9.14
N ALA A 112 -11.56 -8.87 -8.81
CA ALA A 112 -12.41 -8.13 -9.74
C ALA A 112 -12.13 -6.62 -9.56
N PRO A 113 -11.17 -6.06 -10.31
CA PRO A 113 -10.78 -4.66 -10.21
C PRO A 113 -11.94 -3.73 -10.56
N GLN A 114 -11.93 -2.52 -10.00
CA GLN A 114 -12.89 -1.49 -10.40
C GLN A 114 -12.62 -1.03 -11.84
N SER A 115 -13.69 -0.87 -12.61
CA SER A 115 -13.60 -0.28 -13.94
C SER A 115 -13.38 1.23 -13.82
N VAL A 116 -12.79 1.84 -14.85
CA VAL A 116 -12.67 3.31 -14.92
C VAL A 116 -14.05 3.98 -14.82
N GLN A 117 -15.08 3.35 -15.42
CA GLN A 117 -16.45 3.87 -15.40
C GLN A 117 -17.05 3.87 -13.99
N ASN A 118 -16.76 2.86 -13.17
CA ASN A 118 -17.23 2.82 -11.78
C ASN A 118 -16.57 3.91 -10.92
N LEU A 119 -15.30 4.21 -11.19
CA LEU A 119 -14.56 5.25 -10.47
C LEU A 119 -14.99 6.66 -10.87
N VAL A 120 -15.40 6.89 -12.12
CA VAL A 120 -15.98 8.18 -12.56
C VAL A 120 -17.28 8.49 -11.80
N VAL A 121 -18.12 7.47 -11.59
CA VAL A 121 -19.33 7.60 -10.77
C VAL A 121 -18.99 7.94 -9.31
N MET A 122 -17.90 7.38 -8.76
CA MET A 122 -17.42 7.73 -7.40
C MET A 122 -16.88 9.16 -7.28
N THR A 123 -16.55 9.81 -8.41
CA THR A 123 -16.16 11.22 -8.44
C THR A 123 -17.33 12.17 -8.68
N GLU A 124 -18.58 11.70 -8.60
CA GLU A 124 -19.79 12.50 -8.91
C GLU A 124 -19.75 13.19 -10.28
N ASP A 125 -19.16 12.54 -11.29
CA ASP A 125 -18.93 13.14 -12.62
C ASP A 125 -18.13 14.47 -12.58
N ALA A 126 -17.30 14.69 -11.56
CA ALA A 126 -16.42 15.86 -11.49
C ALA A 126 -15.36 15.89 -12.63
N TYR A 127 -15.21 14.77 -13.36
CA TYR A 127 -14.29 14.58 -14.49
C TYR A 127 -14.88 13.71 -15.60
#